data_AF-A0A1F6WPK9-F1
#
_entry.id   AF-A0A1F6WPK9-F1
#
_cell.length_a   1.000
_cell.length_b   1.000
_cell.length_c   1.000
_cell.angle_alpha   90.00
_cell.angle_beta   90.00
_cell.angle_gamma   90.00
#
_symmetry.space_group_name_H-M   'P 1'
#
loop_
_entity.id
_entity.type
_entity.pdbx_description
1 polymer ?
#
loop_
_entity_poly.entity_id
_entity_poly.type
_entity_poly.pdbx_seq_one_letter_code
_entity_poly.pdbx_strand_id
1 'polypeptide(L)'
;MTEEKILEVIELYRKFFTDNGIGKADYPSNKLLAERGLGPEHCHGMLHKMEKFIEEGRIEKTFRWLGFIQGVLWSNRLFTLDDLKNHSKP
;
A
#
# COMPACT_ATOMS: atom_id res chain seq x y z
N MET A 1 -15.64 4.24 1.35
CA MET A 1 -14.59 4.76 0.45
C MET A 1 -14.99 4.39 -0.97
N THR A 2 -15.03 5.35 -1.89
CA THR A 2 -15.36 5.11 -3.31
C THR A 2 -14.13 4.64 -4.08
N GLU A 3 -14.31 4.22 -5.33
CA GLU A 3 -13.19 3.84 -6.21
C GLU A 3 -12.19 4.98 -6.40
N GLU A 4 -12.70 6.19 -6.65
CA GLU A 4 -11.90 7.39 -6.84
C GLU A 4 -11.03 7.66 -5.61
N LYS A 5 -11.62 7.49 -4.42
CA LYS A 5 -10.89 7.66 -3.17
C LYS A 5 -9.81 6.60 -2.98
N ILE A 6 -10.01 5.37 -3.43
CA ILE A 6 -8.96 4.34 -3.40
C ILE A 6 -7.80 4.76 -4.31
N LEU A 7 -8.09 5.27 -5.52
CA LEU A 7 -7.08 5.76 -6.45
C LEU A 7 -6.29 6.95 -5.86
N GLU A 8 -6.98 7.89 -5.19
CA GLU A 8 -6.31 8.98 -4.47
C GLU A 8 -5.34 8.47 -3.40
N VAL A 9 -5.74 7.46 -2.63
CA VAL A 9 -4.88 6.86 -1.58
C VAL A 9 -3.71 6.10 -2.20
N ILE A 10 -3.91 5.42 -3.34
CA ILE A 10 -2.84 4.77 -4.08
C ILE A 10 -1.79 5.81 -4.51
N GLU A 11 -2.22 6.94 -5.08
CA GLU A 11 -1.30 8.00 -5.51
C GLU A 11 -0.61 8.70 -4.35
N LEU A 12 -1.32 8.93 -3.24
CA LEU A 12 -0.73 9.43 -2.00
C LEU A 12 0.44 8.55 -1.54
N TYR A 13 0.23 7.23 -1.49
CA TYR A 13 1.28 6.30 -1.07
C TYR A 13 2.39 6.17 -2.11
N ARG A 14 2.07 6.19 -3.40
CA ARG A 14 3.09 6.18 -4.48
C ARG A 14 4.01 7.39 -4.35
N LYS A 15 3.44 8.56 -4.14
CA LYS A 15 4.19 9.80 -3.91
C LYS A 15 5.02 9.70 -2.65
N PHE A 16 4.42 9.27 -1.53
CA PHE A 16 5.14 9.07 -0.27
C PHE A 16 6.36 8.16 -0.43
N PHE A 17 6.20 6.98 -1.05
CA PHE A 17 7.32 6.06 -1.26
C PHE A 17 8.41 6.67 -2.15
N THR A 18 8.02 7.35 -3.23
CA THR A 18 8.96 8.00 -4.16
C THR A 18 9.74 9.14 -3.48
N ASP A 19 9.05 10.02 -2.76
CA ASP A 19 9.64 11.18 -2.08
C ASP A 19 10.61 10.75 -0.96
N ASN A 20 10.41 9.57 -0.37
CA ASN A 20 11.27 9.00 0.67
C ASN A 20 12.33 8.03 0.13
N GLY A 21 12.50 7.91 -1.19
CA GLY A 21 13.49 7.02 -1.79
C GLY A 21 13.24 5.53 -1.58
N ILE A 22 12.00 5.14 -1.24
CA ILE A 22 11.61 3.75 -1.02
C ILE A 22 11.38 3.09 -2.39
N GLY A 23 12.25 2.15 -2.75
CA GLY A 23 12.18 1.43 -4.02
C GLY A 23 10.96 0.50 -4.13
N LYS A 24 10.84 -0.18 -5.27
CA LYS A 24 9.85 -1.25 -5.48
C LYS A 24 10.55 -2.59 -5.42
N ALA A 25 9.98 -3.55 -4.69
CA ALA A 25 10.49 -4.92 -4.63
C ALA A 25 9.35 -5.92 -4.86
N ASP A 26 9.60 -6.91 -5.72
CA ASP A 26 8.74 -8.08 -5.87
C ASP A 26 9.41 -9.26 -5.16
N TYR A 27 8.92 -9.57 -3.96
CA TYR A 27 9.50 -10.64 -3.14
C TYR A 27 8.95 -12.00 -3.60
N PRO A 28 9.79 -13.06 -3.60
CA PRO A 28 9.35 -14.41 -3.93
C PRO A 28 8.33 -14.92 -2.89
N SER A 29 7.23 -15.50 -3.37
CA SER A 29 6.14 -15.99 -2.52
C SER A 29 6.48 -17.23 -1.67
N ASN A 30 7.60 -17.88 -1.97
CA ASN A 30 8.02 -19.13 -1.35
C ASN A 30 9.27 -18.99 -0.46
N LYS A 31 9.67 -17.76 -0.13
CA LYS A 31 10.79 -17.51 0.79
C LYS A 31 10.37 -16.57 1.90
N LEU A 32 10.99 -16.74 3.05
CA LEU A 32 10.90 -15.77 4.14
C LEU A 32 11.61 -14.48 3.72
N LEU A 33 11.15 -13.35 4.26
CA LEU A 33 11.87 -12.09 4.16
C LEU A 33 13.23 -12.23 4.84
N ALA A 34 14.29 -11.82 4.15
CA ALA A 34 15.66 -11.96 4.63
C ALA A 34 15.94 -11.11 5.87
N GLU A 35 15.32 -9.94 5.98
CA GLU A 35 15.51 -9.00 7.08
C GLU A 35 14.17 -8.50 7.63
N ARG A 36 14.13 -8.26 8.94
CA ARG A 36 12.99 -7.59 9.59
C ARG A 36 13.00 -6.11 9.21
N GLY A 37 11.84 -5.54 8.92
CA GLY A 37 11.71 -4.12 8.54
C GLY A 37 11.68 -3.85 7.02
N LEU A 38 11.89 -4.88 6.21
CA LEU A 38 11.61 -4.83 4.77
C LEU A 38 10.11 -5.08 4.55
N GLY A 39 9.45 -4.20 3.80
CA GLY A 39 7.99 -4.22 3.68
C GLY A 39 7.43 -3.02 2.93
N PRO A 40 7.93 -1.79 3.17
CA PRO A 40 7.55 -0.63 2.38
C PRO A 40 7.82 -0.79 0.88
N GLU A 41 8.93 -1.43 0.50
CA GLU A 41 9.29 -1.67 -0.90
C GLU A 41 8.34 -2.67 -1.57
N HIS A 42 7.88 -3.67 -0.80
CA HIS A 42 6.84 -4.59 -1.26
C HIS A 42 5.53 -3.85 -1.49
N CYS A 43 5.14 -3.01 -0.52
CA CYS A 43 3.92 -2.21 -0.58
C CYS A 43 3.96 -1.25 -1.78
N HIS A 44 5.09 -0.60 -2.04
CA HIS A 44 5.27 0.23 -3.23
C HIS A 44 5.10 -0.59 -4.52
N GLY A 45 5.65 -1.81 -4.55
CA GLY A 45 5.42 -2.77 -5.62
C GLY A 45 3.96 -3.23 -5.75
N MET A 46 3.16 -3.22 -4.69
CA MET A 46 1.75 -3.64 -4.75
C MET A 46 0.83 -2.61 -5.41
N LEU A 47 1.13 -1.31 -5.29
CA LEU A 47 0.25 -0.22 -5.75
C LEU A 47 -0.17 -0.35 -7.22
N HIS A 48 0.78 -0.65 -8.12
CA HIS A 48 0.46 -0.82 -9.55
C HIS A 48 -0.43 -2.04 -9.85
N LYS A 49 -0.36 -3.09 -9.02
CA LYS A 49 -1.21 -4.28 -9.16
C LYS A 49 -2.63 -3.98 -8.66
N MET A 50 -2.76 -3.07 -7.68
CA MET A 50 -4.06 -2.64 -7.15
C MET A 50 -4.87 -1.85 -8.18
N GLU A 51 -4.24 -1.00 -8.99
CA GLU A 51 -4.91 -0.28 -10.08
C GLU A 51 -5.59 -1.25 -11.05
N LYS A 52 -4.91 -2.32 -11.45
CA LYS A 52 -5.50 -3.38 -12.27
C LYS A 52 -6.67 -4.09 -11.60
N PHE A 53 -6.62 -4.30 -10.27
CA PHE A 53 -7.75 -4.90 -9.55
C PHE A 53 -8.96 -3.98 -9.55
N ILE A 54 -8.76 -2.67 -9.51
CA ILE A 54 -9.84 -1.69 -9.61
C ILE A 54 -10.47 -1.75 -11.00
N GLU A 55 -9.66 -1.70 -12.06
CA GLU A 55 -10.11 -1.84 -13.46
C GLU A 55 -10.89 -3.15 -13.70
N GLU A 56 -10.48 -4.25 -13.06
CA GLU A 56 -11.14 -5.56 -13.12
C GLU A 56 -12.40 -5.66 -12.23
N GLY A 57 -12.78 -4.60 -11.50
CA GLY A 57 -13.92 -4.59 -10.57
C GLY A 57 -13.70 -5.41 -9.29
N ARG A 58 -12.46 -5.77 -8.96
CA ARG A 58 -12.08 -6.64 -7.82
C ARG A 58 -11.87 -5.85 -6.53
N ILE A 59 -12.85 -5.01 -6.19
CA ILE A 59 -12.76 -4.02 -5.11
C ILE A 59 -12.44 -4.64 -3.74
N GLU A 60 -13.04 -5.79 -3.39
CA GLU A 60 -12.74 -6.47 -2.11
C GLU A 60 -11.26 -6.87 -1.97
N LYS A 61 -10.64 -7.28 -3.08
CA LYS A 61 -9.21 -7.62 -3.10
C LYS A 61 -8.37 -6.37 -2.90
N THR A 62 -8.75 -5.28 -3.56
CA THR A 62 -8.11 -3.97 -3.39
C THR A 62 -8.18 -3.51 -1.94
N PHE A 63 -9.32 -3.64 -1.26
CA PHE A 63 -9.43 -3.28 0.17
C PHE A 63 -8.54 -4.15 1.07
N ARG A 64 -8.46 -5.47 0.83
CA ARG A 64 -7.54 -6.33 1.60
C ARG A 64 -6.08 -5.90 1.43
N TRP A 65 -5.68 -5.56 0.22
CA TRP A 65 -4.32 -5.10 -0.06
C TRP A 65 -4.06 -3.72 0.55
N LEU A 66 -5.03 -2.82 0.48
CA LEU A 66 -4.93 -1.51 1.11
C LEU A 66 -4.75 -1.62 2.63
N GLY A 67 -5.55 -2.46 3.29
CA GLY A 67 -5.42 -2.71 4.73
C GLY A 67 -4.06 -3.31 5.12
N PHE A 68 -3.53 -4.22 4.29
CA PHE A 68 -2.17 -4.75 4.47
C PHE A 68 -1.12 -3.64 4.39
N ILE A 69 -1.15 -2.80 3.34
CA ILE A 69 -0.23 -1.68 3.16
C ILE A 69 -0.31 -0.72 4.35
N GLN A 70 -1.51 -0.37 4.79
CA GLN A 70 -1.72 0.51 5.95
C GLN A 70 -1.15 -0.10 7.24
N GLY A 71 -1.31 -1.41 7.45
CA GLY A 71 -0.69 -2.11 8.57
C GLY A 71 0.84 -2.09 8.53
N VAL A 72 1.44 -2.26 7.34
CA VAL A 72 2.89 -2.16 7.15
C VAL A 72 3.38 -0.73 7.42
N LEU A 73 2.70 0.28 6.89
CA LEU A 73 3.04 1.68 7.10
C LEU A 73 2.99 2.08 8.59
N TRP A 74 1.96 1.64 9.32
CA TRP A 74 1.84 1.89 10.75
C TRP A 74 2.94 1.17 11.56
N SER A 75 3.16 -0.12 11.30
CA SER A 75 4.18 -0.89 12.04
C SER A 75 5.61 -0.39 11.82
N ASN A 76 5.87 0.24 10.66
CA ASN A 76 7.13 0.91 10.36
C ASN A 76 7.20 2.36 10.85
N ARG A 77 6.19 2.84 11.60
CA ARG A 77 6.12 4.21 12.15
C ARG A 77 6.15 5.31 11.09
N LEU A 78 5.70 5.00 9.87
CA LEU A 78 5.66 5.95 8.75
C LEU A 78 4.40 6.82 8.79
N PHE A 79 3.33 6.30 9.37
CA PHE A 79 2.07 7.00 9.60
C PHE A 79 1.46 6.60 10.94
N THR A 80 0.74 7.52 11.56
CA THR A 80 -0.10 7.23 12.73
C THR A 80 -1.42 6.58 12.30
N LEU A 81 -2.14 5.95 13.24
CA LEU A 81 -3.48 5.42 12.95
C LEU A 81 -4.47 6.52 12.55
N ASP A 82 -4.30 7.73 13.08
CA ASP A 82 -5.14 8.88 12.71
C ASP A 82 -4.88 9.33 11.27
N ASP A 83 -3.61 9.36 10.83
CA ASP A 83 -3.27 9.63 9.42
C ASP A 83 -3.95 8.62 8.50
N LEU A 84 -3.80 7.32 8.80
CA LEU A 84 -4.36 6.24 7.98
C LEU A 84 -5.90 6.28 7.93
N LYS A 85 -6.53 6.61 9.05
CA LYS A 85 -7.97 6.84 9.12
C LYS A 85 -8.37 8.02 8.25
N ASN A 86 -7.62 9.12 8.30
CA ASN A 86 -7.86 10.32 7.50
C ASN A 86 -7.68 10.07 6.00
N HIS A 87 -6.69 9.27 5.59
CA HIS A 87 -6.54 8.88 4.18
C HIS A 87 -7.77 8.15 3.64
N SER A 88 -8.43 7.36 4.50
CA SER A 88 -9.55 6.49 4.13
C SER A 88 -10.93 7.17 4.26
N LYS A 89 -10.99 8.41 4.79
CA LYS A 89 -12.25 9.16 4.89
C LYS A 89 -12.72 9.59 3.50
N PRO A 90 -14.05 9.68 3.27
CA PRO A 90 -14.61 10.31 2.08
C PRO A 90 -14.08 11.72 1.88
#